data_AF-A0A5N6N7G9-F1
#
_entry.id   AF-A0A5N6N7G9-F1
#
_cell.length_a   1.000
_cell.length_b   1.000
_cell.length_c   1.000
_cell.angle_alpha   90.00
_cell.angle_beta   90.00
_cell.angle_gamma   90.00
#
_symmetry.space_group_name_H-M   'P 1'
#
loop_
_entity.id
_entity.type
_entity.pdbx_description
1 polymer ?
#
loop_
_entity_poly.entity_id
_entity_poly.type
_entity_poly.pdbx_seq_one_letter_code
_entity_poly.pdbx_strand_id
1 'polypeptide(L)'
;MFSNEDNIVDDIGLNASGTASTPTRAEVRGGRKKPFPQKKVGRARPPLRPEGGIVFGLKRHDWSAKINKKEKRLAILTALAGAAVNGIMVEEFGDEVGKPSTKDFIEALKR
;
A
#
# COMPACT_ATOMS: atom_id res chain seq x y z
N MET A 1 2.09 -7.44 -24.35
CA MET A 1 1.10 -6.37 -24.15
C MET A 1 0.97 -6.21 -22.66
N PHE A 2 1.44 -5.10 -22.10
CA PHE A 2 1.26 -4.83 -20.67
C PHE A 2 -0.23 -4.59 -20.45
N SER A 3 -0.83 -5.43 -19.63
CA SER A 3 -2.26 -5.54 -19.41
C SER A 3 -2.72 -4.34 -18.58
N ASN A 4 -3.91 -3.78 -18.86
CA ASN A 4 -4.46 -2.69 -18.02
C ASN A 4 -4.57 -3.07 -16.53
N GLU A 5 -4.69 -4.38 -16.26
CA GLU A 5 -4.74 -4.96 -14.92
C GLU A 5 -3.46 -4.67 -14.11
N ASP A 6 -2.29 -4.70 -14.75
CA ASP A 6 -1.00 -4.52 -14.07
C ASP A 6 -0.89 -3.11 -13.45
N ASN A 7 -1.37 -2.08 -14.17
CA ASN A 7 -1.32 -0.69 -13.69
C ASN A 7 -2.31 -0.38 -12.56
N ILE A 8 -3.45 -1.09 -12.52
CA ILE A 8 -4.49 -0.90 -11.50
C ILE A 8 -4.06 -1.59 -10.19
N VAL A 9 -3.46 -2.77 -10.29
CA VAL A 9 -2.92 -3.50 -9.13
C VAL A 9 -1.79 -2.72 -8.45
N ASP A 10 -0.94 -2.06 -9.25
CA ASP A 10 0.13 -1.20 -8.74
C ASP A 10 -0.42 0.03 -7.96
N ASP A 11 -1.52 0.64 -8.42
CA ASP A 11 -2.14 1.78 -7.73
C ASP A 11 -2.75 1.38 -6.38
N ILE A 12 -3.40 0.21 -6.32
CA ILE A 12 -3.99 -0.32 -5.08
C ILE A 12 -2.91 -0.63 -4.04
N GLY A 13 -1.76 -1.16 -4.48
CA GLY A 13 -0.61 -1.44 -3.61
C GLY A 13 0.00 -0.18 -2.99
N LEU A 14 -0.08 0.96 -3.67
CA LEU A 14 0.50 2.24 -3.24
C LEU A 14 -0.16 2.80 -1.96
N ASN A 15 -1.45 2.51 -1.76
CA ASN A 15 -2.22 3.02 -0.62
C ASN A 15 -1.96 2.23 0.68
N ALA A 16 -1.20 1.14 0.62
CA ALA A 16 -0.84 0.35 1.79
C ALA A 16 0.23 1.07 2.62
N SER A 17 -0.04 1.27 3.92
CA SER A 17 0.95 1.83 4.83
C SER A 17 1.96 0.76 5.27
N GLY A 18 3.19 0.78 4.72
CA GLY A 18 4.30 -0.12 5.07
C GLY A 18 4.92 0.14 6.45
N THR A 19 4.10 0.44 7.47
CA THR A 19 4.55 0.93 8.78
C THR A 19 4.88 -0.17 9.80
N ALA A 20 4.43 -1.40 9.52
CA ALA A 20 4.70 -2.57 10.36
C ALA A 20 6.21 -2.86 10.44
N SER A 21 6.70 -3.08 11.65
CA SER A 21 8.09 -3.48 11.88
C SER A 21 8.18 -4.39 13.09
N THR A 22 8.96 -5.44 12.96
CA THR A 22 9.33 -6.31 14.08
C THR A 22 10.83 -6.19 14.38
N PRO A 23 11.24 -6.24 15.66
CA PRO A 23 12.64 -6.12 16.01
C PRO A 23 13.42 -7.40 15.70
N THR A 24 14.59 -7.24 15.09
CA THR A 24 15.55 -8.34 14.88
C THR A 24 16.34 -8.62 16.16
N ARG A 25 17.10 -9.73 16.20
CA ARG A 25 17.97 -10.08 17.35
C ARG A 25 18.93 -8.95 17.76
N ALA A 26 19.34 -8.11 16.81
CA ALA A 26 20.24 -6.99 17.06
C ALA A 26 19.54 -5.76 17.66
N GLU A 27 18.23 -5.62 17.42
CA GLU A 27 17.41 -4.47 17.86
C GLU A 27 16.75 -4.74 19.22
N VAL A 28 16.51 -6.01 19.57
CA VAL A 28 15.99 -6.38 20.89
C VAL A 28 16.99 -6.03 21.99
N ARG A 29 16.53 -5.32 23.02
CA ARG A 29 17.32 -4.94 24.19
C ARG A 29 17.75 -6.20 24.96
N GLY A 30 19.05 -6.50 24.94
CA GLY A 30 19.63 -7.66 25.63
C GLY A 30 21.15 -7.75 25.47
N GLY A 31 21.78 -8.67 26.20
CA GLY A 31 23.23 -8.87 26.16
C GLY A 31 23.69 -9.76 25.00
N ARG A 32 24.80 -9.38 24.36
CA ARG A 32 25.55 -10.24 23.40
C ARG A 32 26.56 -11.16 24.09
N LYS A 33 26.78 -10.98 25.41
CA LYS A 33 27.68 -11.81 26.21
C LYS A 33 27.12 -13.23 26.29
N LYS A 34 27.97 -14.21 26.02
CA LYS A 34 27.62 -15.61 26.13
C LYS A 34 27.22 -15.95 27.58
N PRO A 35 26.04 -16.54 27.83
CA PRO A 35 25.57 -16.78 29.20
C PRO A 35 26.44 -17.75 30.00
N PHE A 36 27.01 -18.76 29.34
CA PHE A 36 27.85 -19.78 29.97
C PHE A 36 28.99 -20.24 29.02
N PRO A 37 30.08 -20.79 29.56
CA PRO A 37 31.22 -21.26 28.75
C PRO A 37 30.82 -22.37 27.75
N GLN A 38 31.64 -22.53 26.69
CA GLN A 38 31.34 -23.46 25.59
C GLN A 38 31.31 -24.95 26.00
N LYS A 39 32.00 -25.31 27.09
CA LYS A 39 32.19 -26.70 27.55
C LYS A 39 32.07 -26.75 29.08
N LYS A 40 31.95 -27.97 29.61
CA LYS A 40 31.92 -28.28 31.07
C LYS A 40 30.67 -27.78 31.82
N VAL A 41 29.55 -27.57 31.11
CA VAL A 41 28.31 -27.03 31.70
C VAL A 41 27.10 -27.96 31.54
N GLY A 42 27.24 -29.09 30.83
CA GLY A 42 26.13 -30.04 30.58
C GLY A 42 24.92 -29.49 29.80
N ARG A 43 25.00 -28.23 29.32
CA ARG A 43 23.93 -27.51 28.62
C ARG A 43 24.19 -27.42 27.11
N ALA A 44 23.12 -27.18 26.35
CA ALA A 44 23.21 -26.86 24.91
C ALA A 44 24.07 -25.61 24.67
N ARG A 45 24.93 -25.62 23.64
CA ARG A 45 25.96 -24.58 23.38
C ARG A 45 25.37 -23.20 23.02
N PRO A 46 24.16 -23.12 22.43
CA PRO A 46 23.40 -21.87 22.28
C PRO A 46 21.86 -22.09 22.35
N PRO A 47 21.20 -21.84 23.49
CA PRO A 47 19.74 -21.98 23.55
C PRO A 47 19.06 -20.85 22.76
N LEU A 48 18.01 -21.20 22.00
CA LEU A 48 17.05 -20.20 21.53
C LEU A 48 16.41 -19.57 22.76
N ARG A 49 16.42 -18.24 22.82
CA ARG A 49 15.85 -17.51 23.94
C ARG A 49 14.37 -17.24 23.66
N PRO A 50 13.46 -17.47 24.63
CA PRO A 50 12.13 -16.90 24.55
C PRO A 50 12.26 -15.36 24.50
N GLU A 51 11.35 -14.71 23.78
CA GLU A 51 11.31 -13.24 23.60
C GLU A 51 12.53 -12.63 22.88
N GLY A 52 13.28 -13.46 22.14
CA GLY A 52 14.32 -12.98 21.22
C GLY A 52 13.74 -12.29 19.98
N GLY A 53 14.60 -11.63 19.21
CA GLY A 53 14.18 -10.99 17.96
C GLY A 53 13.79 -11.99 16.86
N ILE A 54 12.93 -11.55 15.94
CA ILE A 54 12.38 -12.35 14.85
C ILE A 54 13.34 -12.32 13.65
N VAL A 55 13.60 -13.47 13.02
CA VAL A 55 14.60 -13.60 11.93
C VAL A 55 14.08 -13.06 10.59
N PHE A 56 12.82 -13.34 10.25
CA PHE A 56 12.17 -12.91 9.01
C PHE A 56 10.87 -12.18 9.30
N GLY A 57 10.91 -11.25 10.24
CA GLY A 57 9.75 -10.44 10.56
C GLY A 57 9.61 -9.24 9.61
N LEU A 58 8.44 -8.61 9.61
CA LEU A 58 8.16 -7.50 8.72
C LEU A 58 9.13 -6.33 9.00
N LYS A 59 9.61 -5.70 7.93
CA LYS A 59 10.37 -4.46 8.01
C LYS A 59 9.62 -3.38 7.25
N ARG A 60 9.75 -2.14 7.73
CA ARG A 60 9.23 -0.98 7.02
C ARG A 60 9.86 -0.91 5.64
N HIS A 61 9.01 -0.82 4.63
CA HIS A 61 9.44 -0.59 3.27
C HIS A 61 8.43 0.31 2.56
N ASP A 62 8.89 0.91 1.48
CA ASP A 62 8.07 1.73 0.61
C ASP A 62 7.47 0.83 -0.48
N TRP A 63 6.15 0.95 -0.67
CA TRP A 63 5.40 0.25 -1.71
C TRP A 63 5.36 1.04 -3.02
N SER A 64 6.09 2.16 -3.12
CA SER A 64 6.09 3.00 -4.30
C SER A 64 6.62 2.29 -5.56
N ALA A 65 5.74 2.09 -6.54
CA ALA A 65 6.08 1.57 -7.86
C ALA A 65 6.20 2.71 -8.88
N LYS A 66 7.25 2.69 -9.70
CA LYS A 66 7.46 3.70 -10.74
C LYS A 66 6.73 3.32 -12.02
N ILE A 67 5.74 4.13 -12.41
CA ILE A 67 5.00 3.99 -13.67
C ILE A 67 5.51 5.01 -14.70
N ASN A 68 5.63 4.62 -15.98
CA ASN A 68 5.99 5.55 -17.03
C ASN A 68 4.86 6.55 -17.33
N LYS A 69 5.21 7.80 -17.66
CA LYS A 69 4.22 8.85 -17.96
C LYS A 69 3.26 8.47 -19.11
N LYS A 70 3.73 7.70 -20.10
CA LYS A 70 2.92 7.28 -21.26
C LYS A 70 1.91 6.21 -20.88
N GLU A 71 2.32 5.22 -20.09
CA GLU A 71 1.45 4.16 -19.58
C GLU A 71 0.34 4.74 -18.69
N LYS A 72 0.69 5.68 -17.79
CA LYS A 72 -0.31 6.36 -16.95
C LYS A 72 -1.38 7.10 -17.76
N ARG A 73 -0.97 7.80 -18.82
CA ARG A 73 -1.92 8.49 -19.73
C ARG A 73 -2.81 7.50 -20.48
N LEU A 74 -2.24 6.41 -20.97
CA LEU A 74 -2.98 5.37 -21.68
C LEU A 74 -4.03 4.69 -20.77
N ALA A 75 -3.66 4.40 -19.51
CA ALA A 75 -4.57 3.80 -18.54
C ALA A 75 -5.79 4.71 -18.27
N ILE A 76 -5.56 6.01 -18.07
CA ILE A 76 -6.65 7.00 -17.87
C ILE A 76 -7.56 7.07 -19.10
N LEU A 77 -6.99 7.18 -20.31
CA LEU A 77 -7.78 7.24 -21.54
C LEU A 77 -8.61 5.97 -21.74
N THR A 78 -8.05 4.81 -21.44
CA THR A 78 -8.76 3.54 -21.58
C THR A 78 -9.86 3.39 -20.54
N ALA A 79 -9.63 3.85 -19.30
CA ALA A 79 -10.63 3.88 -18.26
C ALA A 79 -11.81 4.82 -18.63
N LEU A 80 -11.51 6.00 -19.17
CA LEU A 80 -12.53 6.93 -19.66
C LEU A 80 -13.30 6.37 -20.85
N ALA A 81 -12.62 5.73 -21.81
CA ALA A 81 -13.28 5.11 -22.96
C ALA A 81 -14.20 3.96 -22.55
N GLY A 82 -13.80 3.15 -21.57
CA GLY A 82 -14.66 2.10 -21.00
C GLY A 82 -15.85 2.67 -20.23
N ALA A 83 -15.64 3.75 -19.47
CA ALA A 83 -16.71 4.44 -18.76
C ALA A 83 -17.69 5.16 -19.69
N ALA A 84 -17.22 5.68 -20.84
CA ALA A 84 -18.04 6.40 -21.81
C ALA A 84 -19.16 5.55 -22.43
N VAL A 85 -19.03 4.23 -22.42
CA VAL A 85 -20.11 3.32 -22.89
C VAL A 85 -21.35 3.40 -21.98
N ASN A 86 -21.16 3.67 -20.69
CA ASN A 86 -22.23 3.76 -19.69
C ASN A 86 -22.36 5.16 -19.05
N GLY A 87 -21.51 6.10 -19.46
CA GLY A 87 -21.33 7.39 -18.80
C GLY A 87 -22.10 8.50 -19.52
N ILE A 88 -22.75 9.35 -18.74
CA ILE A 88 -23.40 10.57 -19.23
C ILE A 88 -22.35 11.68 -19.20
N MET A 89 -22.01 12.22 -20.38
CA MET A 89 -21.11 13.37 -20.50
C MET A 89 -21.96 14.64 -20.43
N VAL A 90 -21.75 15.47 -19.42
CA VAL A 90 -22.45 16.76 -19.29
C VAL A 90 -21.43 17.88 -19.47
N GLU A 91 -21.58 18.66 -20.56
CA GLU A 91 -20.59 19.66 -20.97
C GLU A 91 -20.71 20.99 -20.20
N GLU A 92 -21.83 21.25 -19.54
CA GLU A 92 -22.10 22.50 -18.81
C GLU A 92 -22.85 22.23 -17.50
N PHE A 93 -22.14 22.29 -16.37
CA PHE A 93 -22.72 22.20 -15.02
C PHE A 93 -22.38 23.42 -14.14
N GLY A 94 -21.71 24.42 -14.71
CA GLY A 94 -20.97 25.45 -13.96
C GLY A 94 -21.81 26.53 -13.30
N ASP A 95 -22.96 26.90 -13.87
CA ASP A 95 -23.58 28.20 -13.57
C ASP A 95 -25.00 28.14 -12.96
N GLU A 96 -25.59 26.95 -12.78
CA GLU A 96 -27.02 26.85 -12.37
C GLU A 96 -27.25 26.64 -10.86
N VAL A 97 -26.22 26.49 -10.02
CA VAL A 97 -26.36 26.13 -8.60
C VAL A 97 -25.91 27.26 -7.68
N GLY A 98 -26.75 28.29 -7.53
CA GLY A 98 -26.50 29.46 -6.67
C GLY A 98 -26.53 29.19 -5.15
N LYS A 99 -26.89 27.97 -4.70
CA LYS A 99 -26.86 27.53 -3.30
C LYS A 99 -26.30 26.11 -3.19
N PRO A 100 -25.37 25.83 -2.26
CA PRO A 100 -24.87 24.47 -2.04
C PRO A 100 -25.94 23.61 -1.34
N SER A 101 -26.87 23.06 -2.12
CA SER A 101 -27.92 22.15 -1.67
C SER A 101 -27.80 20.82 -2.42
N THR A 102 -27.73 19.71 -1.67
CA THR A 102 -27.60 18.36 -2.23
C THR A 102 -28.88 17.90 -2.94
N LYS A 103 -30.04 18.51 -2.64
CA LYS A 103 -31.32 18.16 -3.28
C LYS A 103 -31.38 18.69 -4.70
N ASP A 104 -31.05 19.97 -4.90
CA ASP A 104 -31.07 20.62 -6.20
C ASP A 104 -30.00 19.99 -7.14
N PHE A 105 -28.87 19.57 -6.56
CA PHE A 105 -27.80 18.88 -7.30
C PHE A 105 -28.22 17.50 -7.82
N ILE A 106 -28.96 16.72 -7.02
CA ILE A 106 -29.48 15.40 -7.46
C ILE A 106 -30.53 15.57 -8.56
N GLU A 107 -31.32 16.65 -8.52
CA GLU A 107 -32.31 16.95 -9.55
C GLU A 107 -31.67 17.37 -10.88
N ALA A 108 -30.63 18.21 -10.82
CA ALA A 108 -29.83 18.56 -12.00
C ALA A 108 -29.11 17.36 -12.63
N LEU A 109 -28.62 16.41 -11.83
CA LEU A 109 -27.93 15.20 -12.30
C LEU A 109 -28.83 14.15 -12.98
N LYS A 110 -30.15 14.22 -12.79
CA LYS A 110 -31.11 13.28 -13.40
C LYS A 110 -31.61 13.73 -14.78
N ARG A 111 -31.33 14.98 -15.14
CA ARG A 111 -31.74 15.59 -16.40
C ARG A 111 -30.81 15.15 -17.53
#